data_AF-A0A936GY88-F1
#
_entry.id   AF-A0A936GY88-F1
#
_cell.length_a   1.000
_cell.length_b   1.000
_cell.length_c   1.000
_cell.angle_alpha   90.00
_cell.angle_beta   90.00
_cell.angle_gamma   90.00
#
_symmetry.space_group_name_H-M   'P 1'
#
loop_
_entity.id
_entity.type
_entity.pdbx_description
1 polymer ?
#
loop_
_entity_poly.entity_id
_entity_poly.type
_entity_poly.pdbx_seq_one_letter_code
_entity_poly.pdbx_strand_id
1 'polypeptide(L)'
;MGYPTIDKFDIKFIQRTQQNVEEFQGKNKFTHLLNSLVGLIFVPHEFNKKGNRTFKVNFLAKPVSAYPILAQIFTGDVTLTNEQGQNFQQRKFYYRNYAGQQQTIHTTSVEELLRLFRNSIAHQNITPVAEGEYWQGIIVKNYRNKTDTANGNFNFEAYLNQNEVRLFATLIADEYVKNVR
;
A
#
# COMPACT_ATOMS: atom_id res chain seq x y z
N MET A 1 -27.61 0.16 -26.19
CA MET A 1 -26.42 -0.16 -25.37
C MET A 1 -25.78 1.15 -24.97
N GLY A 2 -25.85 1.54 -23.69
CA GLY A 2 -25.22 2.78 -23.21
C GLY A 2 -23.70 2.67 -23.20
N TYR A 3 -23.01 3.67 -23.73
CA TYR A 3 -21.55 3.78 -23.62
C TYR A 3 -21.14 3.67 -22.15
N PRO A 4 -20.04 2.96 -21.81
CA PRO A 4 -19.52 2.94 -20.45
C PRO A 4 -19.12 4.36 -20.08
N THR A 5 -19.91 5.03 -19.26
CA THR A 5 -19.57 6.35 -18.73
C THR A 5 -18.35 6.21 -17.81
N ILE A 6 -17.36 7.09 -18.03
CA ILE A 6 -16.11 7.18 -17.25
C ILE A 6 -16.40 7.28 -15.75
N ASP A 7 -17.57 7.79 -15.36
CA ASP A 7 -18.02 8.02 -13.99
C ASP A 7 -18.06 6.78 -13.08
N LYS A 8 -18.04 5.56 -13.65
CA LYS A 8 -18.02 4.29 -12.89
C LYS A 8 -16.85 3.37 -13.25
N PHE A 9 -15.85 3.88 -13.97
CA PHE A 9 -14.69 3.09 -14.36
C PHE A 9 -13.94 2.56 -13.12
N ASP A 10 -13.69 3.44 -12.16
CA ASP A 10 -12.96 3.15 -10.91
C ASP A 10 -13.56 1.99 -10.13
N ILE A 11 -14.89 1.98 -9.97
CA ILE A 11 -15.62 0.95 -9.24
C ILE A 11 -15.55 -0.38 -9.99
N LYS A 12 -15.80 -0.38 -11.30
CA LYS A 12 -15.73 -1.60 -12.12
C LYS A 12 -14.31 -2.16 -12.21
N PHE A 13 -13.31 -1.29 -12.23
CA PHE A 13 -11.90 -1.67 -12.18
C PHE A 13 -11.56 -2.32 -10.83
N ILE A 14 -11.94 -1.69 -9.71
CA ILE A 14 -11.74 -2.25 -8.37
C ILE A 14 -12.40 -3.62 -8.25
N GLN A 15 -13.69 -3.74 -8.62
CA GLN A 15 -14.44 -5.00 -8.49
C GLN A 15 -13.83 -6.14 -9.34
N ARG A 16 -13.45 -5.85 -10.60
CA ARG A 16 -12.77 -6.84 -11.45
C ARG A 16 -11.42 -7.25 -10.89
N THR A 17 -10.71 -6.28 -10.32
CA THR A 17 -9.39 -6.52 -9.72
C THR A 17 -9.50 -7.35 -8.45
N GLN A 18 -10.52 -7.13 -7.61
CA GLN A 18 -10.84 -7.97 -6.45
C GLN A 18 -11.14 -9.42 -6.88
N GLN A 19 -12.02 -9.59 -7.87
CA GLN A 19 -12.36 -10.93 -8.39
C GLN A 19 -11.11 -11.66 -8.94
N ASN A 20 -10.26 -10.96 -9.69
CA ASN A 20 -9.00 -11.53 -10.20
C ASN A 20 -8.04 -11.95 -9.07
N VAL A 21 -8.04 -11.22 -7.94
CA VAL A 21 -7.23 -11.55 -6.75
C VAL A 21 -7.77 -12.80 -6.03
N GLU A 22 -9.09 -12.92 -5.93
CA GLU A 22 -9.78 -14.07 -5.30
C GLU A 22 -9.58 -15.36 -6.10
N GLU A 23 -9.71 -15.29 -7.43
CA GLU A 23 -9.58 -16.43 -8.35
C GLU A 23 -8.11 -16.81 -8.64
N PHE A 24 -7.14 -16.04 -8.14
CA PHE A 24 -5.71 -16.26 -8.41
C PHE A 24 -5.17 -17.52 -7.71
N GLN A 25 -4.95 -18.59 -8.47
CA GLN A 25 -4.39 -19.87 -7.99
C GLN A 25 -2.96 -20.20 -8.48
N GLY A 26 -2.23 -19.22 -9.01
CA GLY A 26 -0.90 -19.46 -9.59
C GLY A 26 0.27 -19.24 -8.61
N LYS A 27 1.16 -20.24 -8.44
CA LYS A 27 2.34 -20.15 -7.57
C LYS A 27 3.35 -19.03 -7.95
N ASN A 28 3.38 -18.59 -9.22
CA ASN A 28 4.48 -17.77 -9.78
C ASN A 28 4.05 -16.57 -10.66
N LYS A 29 2.91 -15.92 -10.41
CA LYS A 29 2.52 -14.68 -11.13
C LYS A 29 2.29 -13.49 -10.20
N PHE A 30 3.11 -13.38 -9.15
CA PHE A 30 2.98 -12.34 -8.14
C PHE A 30 3.14 -10.91 -8.71
N THR A 31 3.87 -10.69 -9.81
CA THR A 31 3.94 -9.36 -10.48
C THR A 31 2.58 -8.90 -11.00
N HIS A 32 1.76 -9.81 -11.54
CA HIS A 32 0.39 -9.48 -11.97
C HIS A 32 -0.52 -9.19 -10.78
N LEU A 33 -0.33 -9.93 -9.68
CA LEU A 33 -1.04 -9.70 -8.44
C LEU A 33 -0.63 -8.35 -7.82
N LEU A 34 0.66 -8.04 -7.74
CA LEU A 34 1.16 -6.76 -7.24
C LEU A 34 0.67 -5.59 -8.09
N ASN A 35 0.70 -5.69 -9.43
CA ASN A 35 0.13 -4.65 -10.29
C ASN A 35 -1.38 -4.44 -10.05
N SER A 36 -2.11 -5.53 -9.74
CA SER A 36 -3.53 -5.49 -9.38
C SER A 36 -3.74 -4.83 -8.02
N LEU A 37 -2.98 -5.23 -7.00
CA LEU A 37 -3.07 -4.71 -5.63
C LEU A 37 -2.60 -3.25 -5.54
N VAL A 38 -1.63 -2.84 -6.36
CA VAL A 38 -1.21 -1.44 -6.54
C VAL A 38 -2.38 -0.62 -7.10
N GLY A 39 -3.09 -1.12 -8.11
CA GLY A 39 -4.28 -0.45 -8.64
C GLY A 39 -5.34 -0.18 -7.56
N LEU A 40 -5.58 -1.15 -6.67
CA LEU A 40 -6.53 -1.02 -5.56
C LEU A 40 -6.10 0.02 -4.51
N ILE A 41 -4.80 0.24 -4.33
CA ILE A 41 -4.23 1.24 -3.40
C ILE A 41 -4.32 2.65 -3.99
N PHE A 42 -4.19 2.80 -5.32
CA PHE A 42 -4.13 4.11 -5.98
C PHE A 42 -5.49 4.77 -6.23
N VAL A 43 -6.48 3.99 -6.68
CA VAL A 43 -7.81 4.51 -7.07
C VAL A 43 -8.51 5.30 -5.94
N PRO A 44 -8.42 4.90 -4.65
CA PRO A 44 -9.00 5.67 -3.55
C PRO A 44 -8.43 7.06 -3.36
N HIS A 45 -7.24 7.33 -3.88
CA HIS A 45 -6.52 8.59 -3.71
C HIS A 45 -6.73 9.58 -4.88
N GLU A 46 -7.62 9.27 -5.83
CA GLU A 46 -7.93 10.17 -6.94
C GLU A 46 -8.85 11.32 -6.51
N PHE A 47 -8.53 12.54 -6.94
CA PHE A 47 -9.23 13.78 -6.60
C PHE A 47 -10.42 14.05 -7.55
N ASN A 48 -11.49 14.68 -7.07
CA ASN A 48 -12.55 15.17 -7.93
C ASN A 48 -12.04 16.25 -8.92
N LYS A 49 -12.41 16.12 -10.20
CA LYS A 49 -12.30 17.19 -11.20
C LYS A 49 -13.34 18.27 -10.89
N LYS A 50 -12.98 19.27 -10.07
CA LYS A 50 -13.53 20.66 -10.05
C LYS A 50 -12.96 21.44 -8.86
N GLY A 51 -11.67 21.80 -8.94
CA GLY A 51 -11.07 22.88 -8.14
C GLY A 51 -10.82 22.63 -6.65
N ASN A 52 -11.51 21.68 -6.00
CA ASN A 52 -11.31 21.37 -4.58
C ASN A 52 -10.66 20.00 -4.40
N ARG A 53 -9.52 19.96 -3.69
CA ARG A 53 -8.86 18.71 -3.24
C ARG A 53 -9.65 18.07 -2.09
N THR A 54 -10.92 17.75 -2.31
CA THR A 54 -11.70 16.95 -1.36
C THR A 54 -11.71 15.51 -1.83
N PHE A 55 -11.26 14.60 -0.96
CA PHE A 55 -11.34 13.17 -1.21
C PHE A 55 -12.79 12.76 -1.41
N LYS A 56 -13.02 11.80 -2.31
CA LYS A 56 -14.35 11.28 -2.61
C LYS A 56 -14.94 10.47 -1.44
N VAL A 57 -14.15 10.15 -0.40
CA VAL A 57 -14.46 9.04 0.51
C VAL A 57 -14.07 9.28 1.98
N ASN A 58 -15.04 9.21 2.90
CA ASN A 58 -14.88 9.55 4.33
C ASN A 58 -13.95 8.63 5.12
N PHE A 59 -13.80 7.38 4.67
CA PHE A 59 -13.03 6.36 5.39
C PHE A 59 -11.51 6.66 5.42
N LEU A 60 -11.02 7.46 4.47
CA LEU A 60 -9.62 7.85 4.31
C LEU A 60 -9.13 8.75 5.44
N ALA A 61 -10.00 9.62 5.96
CA ALA A 61 -9.67 10.52 7.07
C ALA A 61 -9.57 9.80 8.42
N LYS A 62 -10.06 8.56 8.52
CA LYS A 62 -10.00 7.79 9.77
C LYS A 62 -8.56 7.33 10.05
N PRO A 63 -8.16 7.25 11.33
CA PRO A 63 -6.88 6.65 11.70
C PRO A 63 -6.88 5.15 11.35
N VAL A 64 -5.71 4.59 11.06
CA VAL A 64 -5.56 3.15 10.76
C VAL A 64 -6.01 2.28 11.94
N SER A 65 -5.94 2.79 13.18
CA SER A 65 -6.49 2.11 14.36
C SER A 65 -7.99 1.83 14.29
N ALA A 66 -8.75 2.54 13.45
CA ALA A 66 -10.16 2.24 13.20
C ALA A 66 -10.37 0.92 12.41
N TYR A 67 -9.30 0.34 11.84
CA TYR A 67 -9.30 -0.92 11.09
C TYR A 67 -8.31 -1.90 11.72
N PRO A 68 -8.77 -2.77 12.64
CA PRO A 68 -7.88 -3.66 13.41
C PRO A 68 -6.96 -4.52 12.52
N ILE A 69 -7.47 -5.02 11.40
CA ILE A 69 -6.70 -5.82 10.44
C ILE A 69 -5.55 -5.00 9.85
N LEU A 70 -5.80 -3.75 9.44
CA LEU A 70 -4.74 -2.88 8.93
C LEU A 70 -3.71 -2.58 10.02
N ALA A 71 -4.17 -2.20 11.22
CA ALA A 71 -3.27 -1.91 12.32
C ALA A 71 -2.36 -3.11 12.64
N GLN A 72 -2.90 -4.33 12.62
CA GLN A 72 -2.16 -5.56 12.88
C GLN A 72 -1.07 -5.83 11.83
N ILE A 73 -1.37 -5.65 10.53
CA ILE A 73 -0.41 -5.87 9.42
C ILE A 73 0.87 -5.04 9.61
N PHE A 74 0.72 -3.82 10.11
CA PHE A 74 1.79 -2.83 10.23
C PHE A 74 2.42 -2.75 11.62
N THR A 75 2.03 -3.62 12.56
CA THR A 75 2.54 -3.61 13.94
C THR A 75 3.60 -4.68 14.16
N GLY A 76 4.65 -4.31 14.89
CA GLY A 76 5.72 -5.21 15.29
C GLY A 76 6.91 -5.23 14.35
N ASP A 77 7.74 -6.25 14.51
CA ASP A 77 8.98 -6.47 13.77
C ASP A 77 8.94 -7.83 13.08
N VAL A 78 9.70 -7.95 12.01
CA VAL A 78 9.90 -9.19 11.26
C VAL A 78 11.39 -9.47 11.13
N THR A 79 11.78 -10.73 11.26
CA THR A 79 13.14 -11.17 10.96
C THR A 79 13.23 -11.52 9.49
N LEU A 80 14.12 -10.86 8.76
CA LEU A 80 14.39 -11.11 7.34
C LEU A 80 15.82 -11.59 7.16
N THR A 81 16.07 -12.32 6.08
CA THR A 81 17.40 -12.80 5.72
C THR A 81 17.89 -12.04 4.50
N ASN A 82 19.12 -11.50 4.56
CA ASN A 82 19.72 -10.83 3.41
C ASN A 82 20.35 -11.84 2.43
N GLU A 83 20.85 -11.34 1.29
CA GLU A 83 21.50 -12.15 0.26
C GLU A 83 22.74 -12.93 0.76
N GLN A 84 23.33 -12.51 1.88
CA GLN A 84 24.48 -13.14 2.52
C GLN A 84 24.06 -14.19 3.56
N GLY A 85 22.77 -14.49 3.70
CA GLY A 85 22.24 -15.44 4.67
C GLY A 85 22.17 -14.90 6.11
N GLN A 86 22.38 -13.60 6.31
CA GLN A 86 22.35 -12.98 7.64
C GLN A 86 20.95 -12.52 7.98
N ASN A 87 20.52 -12.85 9.20
CA ASN A 87 19.24 -12.42 9.73
C ASN A 87 19.33 -11.00 10.31
N PHE A 88 18.37 -10.15 9.96
CA PHE A 88 18.21 -8.81 10.50
C PHE A 88 16.76 -8.55 10.90
N GLN A 89 16.56 -7.67 11.89
CA GLN A 89 15.23 -7.26 12.32
C GLN A 89 14.78 -6.04 11.51
N GLN A 90 13.58 -6.11 10.95
CA GLN A 90 12.95 -5.07 10.16
C GLN A 90 11.62 -4.69 10.81
N ARG A 91 11.39 -3.39 11.02
CA ARG A 91 10.10 -2.90 11.52
C ARG A 91 9.04 -3.08 10.44
N LYS A 92 7.82 -3.50 10.82
CA LYS A 92 6.66 -3.56 9.91
C LYS A 92 6.26 -2.18 9.39
N PHE A 93 6.42 -1.14 10.22
CA PHE A 93 6.11 0.23 9.86
C PHE A 93 7.07 1.21 10.54
N TYR A 94 7.56 2.15 9.75
CA TYR A 94 8.32 3.30 10.20
C TYR A 94 7.90 4.53 9.40
N TYR A 95 7.61 5.62 10.08
CA TYR A 95 7.28 6.89 9.43
C TYR A 95 7.76 8.08 10.26
N ARG A 96 8.38 9.06 9.60
CA ARG A 96 8.68 10.40 10.11
C ARG A 96 7.99 11.45 9.25
N ASN A 97 7.21 12.32 9.89
CA ASN A 97 6.59 13.45 9.22
C ASN A 97 7.65 14.49 8.78
N TYR A 98 7.22 15.54 8.07
CA TYR A 98 8.12 16.59 7.60
C TYR A 98 8.80 17.38 8.73
N ALA A 99 8.16 17.46 9.90
CA ALA A 99 8.75 18.04 11.12
C ALA A 99 9.78 17.10 11.80
N GLY A 100 10.01 15.90 11.24
CA GLY A 100 10.96 14.92 11.76
C GLY A 100 10.40 14.07 12.92
N GLN A 101 9.15 14.29 13.32
CA GLN A 101 8.51 13.54 14.40
C GLN A 101 8.10 12.15 13.91
N GLN A 102 8.50 11.13 14.66
CA GLN A 102 8.10 9.76 14.39
C GLN A 102 6.59 9.60 14.62
N GLN A 103 5.92 8.95 13.67
CA GLN A 103 4.51 8.64 13.72
C GLN A 103 4.31 7.15 13.99
N THR A 104 3.22 6.81 14.66
CA THR A 104 2.79 5.43 14.84
C THR A 104 1.78 5.05 13.77
N ILE A 105 1.66 3.77 13.46
CA ILE A 105 0.59 3.33 12.54
C ILE A 105 -0.79 3.69 13.10
N HIS A 106 -1.01 3.54 14.40
CA HIS A 106 -2.32 3.76 15.04
C HIS A 106 -2.87 5.18 14.89
N THR A 107 -1.98 6.17 14.82
CA THR A 107 -2.33 7.60 14.66
C THR A 107 -2.26 8.09 13.22
N THR A 108 -1.64 7.31 12.32
CA THR A 108 -1.56 7.64 10.89
C THR A 108 -2.94 7.46 10.26
N SER A 109 -3.40 8.40 9.44
CA SER A 109 -4.66 8.24 8.69
C SER A 109 -4.51 7.22 7.57
N VAL A 110 -5.61 6.59 7.16
CA VAL A 110 -5.60 5.70 5.99
C VAL A 110 -5.15 6.44 4.74
N GLU A 111 -5.59 7.69 4.57
CA GLU A 111 -5.15 8.58 3.49
C GLU A 111 -3.62 8.72 3.46
N GLU A 112 -3.02 9.03 4.61
CA GLU A 112 -1.60 9.25 4.72
C GLU A 112 -0.82 7.96 4.43
N LEU A 113 -1.29 6.83 4.95
CA LEU A 113 -0.73 5.53 4.65
C LEU A 113 -0.76 5.24 3.14
N LEU A 114 -1.92 5.42 2.48
CA LEU A 114 -2.03 5.23 1.03
C LEU A 114 -1.13 6.18 0.25
N ARG A 115 -1.03 7.45 0.68
CA ARG A 115 -0.13 8.44 0.08
C ARG A 115 1.32 8.00 0.15
N LEU A 116 1.75 7.45 1.30
CA LEU A 116 3.10 6.93 1.49
C LEU A 116 3.37 5.76 0.55
N PHE A 117 2.48 4.77 0.49
CA PHE A 117 2.60 3.64 -0.45
C PHE A 117 2.65 4.09 -1.90
N ARG A 118 1.73 4.98 -2.29
CA ARG A 118 1.65 5.54 -3.64
C ARG A 118 2.97 6.20 -4.04
N ASN A 119 3.53 7.03 -3.17
CA ASN A 119 4.80 7.71 -3.43
C ASN A 119 5.94 6.71 -3.58
N SER A 120 6.00 5.67 -2.75
CA SER A 120 7.05 4.65 -2.83
C SER A 120 7.01 3.93 -4.17
N ILE A 121 5.81 3.56 -4.61
CA ILE A 121 5.57 2.87 -5.88
C ILE A 121 5.90 3.78 -7.07
N ALA A 122 5.43 5.04 -7.05
CA ALA A 122 5.67 6.01 -8.13
C ALA A 122 7.17 6.31 -8.32
N HIS A 123 7.94 6.27 -7.25
CA HIS A 123 9.40 6.43 -7.27
C HIS A 123 10.17 5.11 -7.41
N GLN A 124 9.49 3.99 -7.68
CA GLN A 124 10.09 2.65 -7.82
C GLN A 124 10.90 2.19 -6.61
N ASN A 125 10.58 2.69 -5.42
CA ASN A 125 11.22 2.35 -4.15
C ASN A 125 10.54 1.15 -3.51
N ILE A 126 10.43 0.06 -4.27
CA ILE A 126 9.89 -1.23 -3.80
C ILE A 126 10.98 -2.28 -3.97
N THR A 127 11.37 -2.90 -2.88
CA THR A 127 12.37 -3.97 -2.87
C THR A 127 11.67 -5.30 -2.63
N PRO A 128 11.82 -6.29 -3.52
CA PRO A 128 11.34 -7.64 -3.26
C PRO A 128 12.16 -8.28 -2.14
N VAL A 129 11.49 -8.99 -1.25
CA VAL A 129 12.11 -9.89 -0.27
C VAL A 129 11.82 -11.31 -0.74
N ALA A 130 12.87 -12.10 -0.95
CA ALA A 130 12.77 -13.46 -1.46
C ALA A 130 13.68 -14.40 -0.66
N GLU A 131 13.29 -15.66 -0.60
CA GLU A 131 14.05 -16.77 -0.04
C GLU A 131 14.25 -17.80 -1.17
N GLY A 132 15.46 -17.82 -1.74
CA GLY A 132 15.75 -18.57 -2.97
C GLY A 132 14.89 -18.09 -4.14
N GLU A 133 14.18 -19.03 -4.78
CA GLU A 133 13.25 -18.76 -5.88
C GLU A 133 11.86 -18.27 -5.40
N TYR A 134 11.62 -18.25 -4.08
CA TYR A 134 10.32 -17.92 -3.51
C TYR A 134 10.26 -16.49 -2.99
N TRP A 135 9.38 -15.69 -3.58
CA TRP A 135 9.11 -14.34 -3.11
C TRP A 135 8.35 -14.37 -1.77
N GLN A 136 8.79 -13.64 -0.75
CA GLN A 136 8.16 -13.61 0.58
C GLN A 136 7.33 -12.33 0.82
N GLY A 137 7.82 -11.18 0.35
CA GLY A 137 7.22 -9.88 0.68
C GLY A 137 7.82 -8.69 -0.07
N ILE A 138 7.26 -7.51 0.15
CA ILE A 138 7.82 -6.23 -0.29
C ILE A 138 8.35 -5.46 0.91
N ILE A 139 9.43 -4.72 0.67
CA ILE A 139 9.77 -3.53 1.46
C ILE A 139 9.49 -2.31 0.59
N VAL A 140 8.73 -1.35 1.11
CA VAL A 140 8.47 -0.06 0.45
C VAL A 140 9.17 1.07 1.20
N LYS A 141 9.76 2.02 0.47
CA LYS A 141 10.50 3.15 1.06
C LYS A 141 10.10 4.49 0.45
N ASN A 142 10.10 5.54 1.27
CA ASN A 142 10.14 6.92 0.76
C ASN A 142 11.37 7.67 1.24
N TYR A 143 11.79 8.60 0.39
CA TYR A 143 12.84 9.57 0.64
C TYR A 143 12.28 10.97 0.38
N ARG A 144 12.76 11.98 1.10
CA ARG A 144 12.25 13.35 0.95
C ARG A 144 12.87 14.06 -0.24
N ASN A 145 14.09 13.68 -0.61
CA ASN A 145 14.88 14.29 -1.69
C ASN A 145 15.96 13.30 -2.16
N LYS A 146 16.67 13.66 -3.25
CA LYS A 146 17.72 12.83 -3.84
C LYS A 146 18.91 12.59 -2.90
N THR A 147 19.24 13.57 -2.06
CA THR A 147 20.33 13.46 -1.08
C THR A 147 20.01 12.40 -0.04
N ASP A 148 18.78 12.38 0.47
CA ASP A 148 18.28 11.35 1.38
C ASP A 148 18.30 9.96 0.73
N THR A 149 17.97 9.86 -0.57
CA THR A 149 18.08 8.61 -1.32
C THR A 149 19.52 8.11 -1.37
N ALA A 150 20.48 8.99 -1.72
CA ALA A 150 21.90 8.63 -1.80
C ALA A 150 22.48 8.18 -0.45
N ASN A 151 21.98 8.77 0.65
CA ASN A 151 22.44 8.46 2.00
C ASN A 151 21.63 7.37 2.71
N GLY A 152 20.64 6.76 2.04
CA GLY A 152 19.73 5.78 2.66
C GLY A 152 18.86 6.34 3.79
N ASN A 153 18.68 7.67 3.87
CA ASN A 153 17.90 8.34 4.92
C ASN A 153 16.41 8.38 4.56
N PHE A 154 15.73 7.25 4.69
CA PHE A 154 14.30 7.16 4.41
C PHE A 154 13.46 7.87 5.50
N ASN A 155 12.33 8.43 5.10
CA ASN A 155 11.33 8.97 6.02
C ASN A 155 10.12 8.05 6.19
N PHE A 156 10.01 7.02 5.36
CA PHE A 156 9.01 5.97 5.50
C PHE A 156 9.61 4.64 5.05
N GLU A 157 9.28 3.59 5.78
CA GLU A 157 9.59 2.21 5.43
C GLU A 157 8.45 1.30 5.94
N ALA A 158 8.03 0.34 5.13
CA ALA A 158 7.10 -0.70 5.57
C ALA A 158 7.42 -2.03 4.90
N TYR A 159 7.21 -3.13 5.62
CA TYR A 159 7.31 -4.48 5.10
C TYR A 159 5.94 -5.16 5.11
N LEU A 160 5.60 -5.84 4.01
CA LEU A 160 4.42 -6.69 3.92
C LEU A 160 4.78 -8.01 3.25
N ASN A 161 4.40 -9.12 3.87
CA ASN A 161 4.42 -10.42 3.20
C ASN A 161 3.30 -10.53 2.15
N GLN A 162 3.32 -11.58 1.33
CA GLN A 162 2.30 -11.80 0.29
C GLN A 162 0.85 -11.68 0.79
N ASN A 163 0.53 -12.30 1.92
CA ASN A 163 -0.82 -12.30 2.48
C ASN A 163 -1.21 -10.92 2.98
N GLU A 164 -0.28 -10.20 3.60
CA GLU A 164 -0.47 -8.85 4.09
C GLU A 164 -0.70 -7.84 2.96
N VAL A 165 0.03 -7.93 1.85
CA VAL A 165 -0.21 -7.09 0.66
C VAL A 165 -1.62 -7.34 0.13
N ARG A 166 -2.04 -8.60 0.06
CA ARG A 166 -3.39 -8.98 -0.38
C ARG A 166 -4.44 -8.36 0.54
N LEU A 167 -4.36 -8.63 1.85
CA LEU A 167 -5.32 -8.14 2.84
C LEU A 167 -5.40 -6.61 2.86
N PHE A 168 -4.26 -5.93 2.77
CA PHE A 168 -4.21 -4.47 2.72
C PHE A 168 -4.98 -3.93 1.51
N ALA A 169 -4.65 -4.40 0.32
CA ALA A 169 -5.27 -3.89 -0.90
C ALA A 169 -6.75 -4.28 -1.03
N THR A 170 -7.16 -5.48 -0.60
CA THR A 170 -8.58 -5.89 -0.64
C THR A 170 -9.42 -5.11 0.36
N LEU A 171 -8.92 -4.86 1.57
CA LEU A 171 -9.64 -4.06 2.58
C LEU A 171 -9.85 -2.63 2.11
N ILE A 172 -8.81 -2.01 1.53
CA ILE A 172 -8.90 -0.65 0.97
C ILE A 172 -9.92 -0.60 -0.18
N ALA A 173 -9.92 -1.61 -1.04
CA ALA A 173 -10.89 -1.75 -2.12
C ALA A 173 -12.33 -1.89 -1.61
N ASP A 174 -12.56 -2.74 -0.61
CA ASP A 174 -13.87 -2.96 0.00
C ASP A 174 -14.41 -1.68 0.62
N GLU A 175 -13.58 -0.99 1.41
CA GLU A 175 -13.97 0.28 2.03
C GLU A 175 -14.26 1.36 0.98
N TYR A 176 -13.48 1.42 -0.10
CA TYR A 176 -13.78 2.32 -1.20
C TYR A 176 -15.13 2.01 -1.85
N VAL A 177 -15.41 0.75 -2.19
CA VAL A 177 -16.68 0.36 -2.82
C VAL A 177 -17.88 0.64 -1.90
N LYS A 178 -17.74 0.40 -0.59
CA LYS A 178 -18.82 0.68 0.39
C LYS A 178 -19.16 2.15 0.51
N ASN A 179 -18.16 3.04 0.44
CA ASN A 179 -18.32 4.46 0.72
C ASN A 179 -18.54 5.33 -0.54
N VAL A 180 -18.38 4.77 -1.75
CA VAL A 180 -18.64 5.45 -3.03
C VAL A 180 -20.00 5.04 -3.64
N ARG A 181 -20.65 4.00 -3.10
CA ARG A 181 -22.03 3.62 -3.42
C ARG A 181 -23.03 4.54 -2.71
#